data_AF-A0A9P6LND4-F1
#
_entry.id   AF-A0A9P6LND4-F1
#
_cell.length_a   1.000
_cell.length_b   1.000
_cell.length_c   1.000
_cell.angle_alpha   90.00
_cell.angle_beta   90.00
_cell.angle_gamma   90.00
#
_symmetry.space_group_name_H-M   'P 1'
#
loop_
_entity.id
_entity.type
_entity.pdbx_description
1 polymer ?
#
loop_
_entity_poly.entity_id
_entity_poly.type
_entity_poly.pdbx_seq_one_letter_code
_entity_poly.pdbx_strand_id
1 'polypeptide(L)'
;MDQISKLNAALVSVPQELTVAAANFNLDFSLMKVEAPKEFLGVGDSLSAHRRGEAEEGQSHITARKLGALFESLVPPVPHLYRAYGKRASEISSRSKSKWSDGFESKLFAPQAGPDGTSIWAAATSGRGAIAVHLLACMLARIWKSHEAISLWVELVERRKQEVLDKYDSTNATEIASLMASKQTFSRQQLSTWDASARSWLQTADADRKLQQTQLMLIISNVRLPVNSKKDPYESVVDAWTSGMVAMDRLAQGIPQRVQDGTILLAMSSWHLYPDMEVLLQETKHIQQHDKLMNDALITISSQVVSNKEGVFWSLPLSRLRYYSAPVISERHIASNNSRVTIHEFWLIALGAIISQWEPLCPSTEMGTRLIINLSKLVNEPEVTVRWLKQLAEAAHKLSIGTGLERLQSNKLLKIGLLFRRRSAIRAYCPVATFDDVSLSAWVRIVAPVETGTEAAAEGALGYRARREDGKKR
;
A
#
# COMPACT_ATOMS: atom_id res chain seq x y z
N MET A 1 -34.47 36.86 -37.29
CA MET A 1 -33.82 36.37 -38.51
C MET A 1 -32.64 37.29 -38.77
N ASP A 2 -31.37 36.91 -38.80
CA ASP A 2 -30.65 35.66 -38.57
C ASP A 2 -29.20 36.08 -38.37
N GLN A 3 -28.56 35.81 -37.23
CA GLN A 3 -27.09 35.80 -37.09
C GLN A 3 -26.64 35.01 -35.85
N ILE A 4 -26.89 33.69 -35.81
CA ILE A 4 -26.11 32.77 -34.96
C ILE A 4 -26.01 31.43 -35.70
N SER A 5 -24.98 31.27 -36.52
CA SER A 5 -24.58 29.99 -37.10
C SER A 5 -23.22 30.16 -37.77
N LYS A 6 -22.14 29.97 -37.00
CA LYS A 6 -20.76 29.69 -37.45
C LYS A 6 -19.81 29.58 -36.23
N LEU A 7 -20.07 28.60 -35.37
CA LEU A 7 -19.00 28.00 -34.55
C LEU A 7 -18.64 26.68 -35.21
N ASN A 8 -17.69 26.77 -36.14
CA ASN A 8 -17.12 25.62 -36.81
C ASN A 8 -16.43 24.73 -35.78
N ALA A 9 -16.94 23.51 -35.64
CA ALA A 9 -16.21 22.40 -35.08
C ALA A 9 -15.00 22.12 -35.97
N ALA A 10 -13.83 22.66 -35.62
CA ALA A 10 -12.55 22.12 -36.04
C ALA A 10 -12.33 20.82 -35.25
N LEU A 11 -13.11 19.79 -35.60
CA LEU A 11 -12.82 18.42 -35.23
C LEU A 11 -11.56 18.05 -36.01
N VAL A 12 -10.47 17.75 -35.32
CA VAL A 12 -9.20 17.26 -35.90
C VAL A 12 -9.52 16.11 -36.86
N SER A 13 -9.58 16.38 -38.18
CA SER A 13 -9.78 15.33 -39.17
C SER A 13 -8.49 14.55 -39.28
N VAL A 14 -8.44 13.41 -38.59
CA VAL A 14 -7.33 12.46 -38.73
C VAL A 14 -7.32 11.98 -40.19
N PRO A 15 -6.22 12.18 -40.95
CA PRO A 15 -6.13 11.72 -42.33
C PRO A 15 -6.46 10.23 -42.44
N GLN A 16 -7.19 9.83 -43.48
CA GLN A 16 -7.61 8.43 -43.68
C GLN A 16 -6.40 7.48 -43.72
N GLU A 17 -5.27 7.91 -44.27
CA GLU A 17 -4.00 7.15 -44.29
C GLU A 17 -3.46 6.84 -42.89
N LEU A 18 -3.53 7.81 -41.96
CA LEU A 18 -3.16 7.60 -40.55
C LEU A 18 -4.13 6.66 -39.83
N THR A 19 -5.39 6.61 -40.26
CA THR A 19 -6.39 5.68 -39.72
C THR A 19 -6.12 4.24 -40.16
N VAL A 20 -5.81 4.04 -41.45
CA VAL A 20 -5.41 2.72 -41.98
C VAL A 20 -4.09 2.26 -41.35
N ALA A 21 -3.11 3.16 -41.23
CA ALA A 21 -1.88 2.85 -40.52
C ALA A 21 -2.16 2.49 -39.06
N ALA A 22 -3.07 3.19 -38.36
CA ALA A 22 -3.38 2.90 -36.96
C ALA A 22 -4.09 1.55 -36.79
N ALA A 23 -4.93 1.16 -37.74
CA ALA A 23 -5.51 -0.18 -37.76
C ALA A 23 -4.42 -1.25 -37.95
N ASN A 24 -3.49 -1.05 -38.88
CA ASN A 24 -2.35 -1.96 -39.09
C ASN A 24 -1.44 -2.04 -37.85
N PHE A 25 -1.18 -0.92 -37.17
CA PHE A 25 -0.41 -0.92 -35.93
C PHE A 25 -1.16 -1.51 -34.74
N ASN A 26 -2.49 -1.45 -34.71
CA ASN A 26 -3.27 -2.16 -33.69
C ASN A 26 -3.16 -3.68 -33.88
N LEU A 27 -3.16 -4.16 -35.13
CA LEU A 27 -2.83 -5.54 -35.46
C LEU A 27 -1.39 -5.86 -35.05
N ASP A 28 -0.45 -4.96 -35.32
CA ASP A 28 0.96 -5.13 -34.94
C ASP A 28 1.13 -5.21 -33.41
N PHE A 29 0.46 -4.38 -32.61
CA PHE A 29 0.50 -4.47 -31.14
C PHE A 29 -0.09 -5.78 -30.60
N SER A 30 -0.98 -6.44 -31.34
CA SER A 30 -1.50 -7.77 -30.96
C SER A 30 -0.57 -8.92 -31.33
N LEU A 31 0.28 -8.74 -32.36
CA LEU A 31 1.13 -9.80 -32.92
C LEU A 31 2.60 -9.67 -32.50
N MET A 32 3.07 -8.45 -32.19
CA MET A 32 4.45 -8.18 -31.84
C MET A 32 4.75 -8.68 -30.42
N LYS A 33 5.55 -9.74 -30.34
CA LYS A 33 6.09 -10.28 -29.10
C LYS A 33 7.60 -10.06 -29.06
N VAL A 34 8.07 -9.52 -27.95
CA VAL A 34 9.50 -9.38 -27.67
C VAL A 34 9.91 -10.54 -26.75
N GLU A 35 11.09 -11.09 -26.96
CA GLU A 35 11.65 -12.07 -26.02
C GLU A 35 11.79 -11.43 -24.63
N ALA A 36 11.18 -12.06 -23.63
CA ALA A 36 11.22 -11.55 -22.27
C ALA A 36 12.67 -11.56 -21.74
N PRO A 37 13.13 -10.51 -21.04
CA PRO A 37 14.47 -10.53 -20.44
C PRO A 37 14.61 -11.69 -19.45
N LYS A 38 15.81 -12.29 -19.40
CA LYS A 38 16.09 -13.50 -18.61
C LYS A 38 15.72 -13.34 -17.14
N GLU A 39 15.84 -12.13 -16.60
CA GLU A 39 15.51 -11.82 -15.22
C GLU A 39 14.03 -12.02 -14.89
N PHE A 40 13.12 -11.97 -15.86
CA PHE A 40 11.67 -12.09 -15.66
C PHE A 40 11.13 -13.51 -15.91
N LEU A 41 11.96 -14.46 -16.37
CA LEU A 41 11.51 -15.81 -16.71
C LEU A 41 10.81 -16.52 -15.54
N GLY A 42 11.31 -16.33 -14.31
CA GLY A 42 10.68 -16.89 -13.12
C GLY A 42 9.26 -16.38 -12.87
N VAL A 43 8.90 -15.19 -13.36
CA VAL A 43 7.51 -14.70 -13.35
C VAL A 43 6.66 -15.52 -14.31
N GLY A 44 7.09 -15.64 -15.58
CA GLY A 44 6.38 -16.39 -16.62
C GLY A 44 6.18 -17.87 -16.27
N ASP A 45 7.19 -18.50 -15.64
CA ASP A 45 7.12 -19.89 -15.18
C ASP A 45 6.22 -20.08 -13.96
N SER A 46 6.00 -19.01 -13.20
CA SER A 46 5.16 -19.03 -12.00
C SER A 46 3.68 -18.75 -12.27
N LEU A 47 3.35 -18.23 -13.46
CA LEU A 47 1.97 -17.97 -13.85
C LEU A 47 1.22 -19.26 -14.19
N SER A 48 -0.08 -19.26 -13.93
CA SER A 48 -0.98 -20.29 -14.45
C SER A 48 -1.09 -20.18 -15.98
N ALA A 49 -1.42 -21.30 -16.65
CA ALA A 49 -1.56 -21.33 -18.10
C ALA A 49 -2.50 -20.23 -18.63
N HIS A 50 -3.62 -19.99 -17.93
CA HIS A 50 -4.56 -18.94 -18.31
C HIS A 50 -3.97 -17.53 -18.19
N ARG A 51 -3.32 -17.20 -17.06
CA ARG A 51 -2.70 -15.88 -16.88
C ARG A 51 -1.53 -15.65 -17.82
N ARG A 52 -0.78 -16.71 -18.13
CA ARG A 52 0.31 -16.67 -19.10
C ARG A 52 -0.23 -16.38 -20.51
N GLY A 53 -1.28 -17.08 -20.93
CA GLY A 53 -1.95 -16.80 -22.22
C GLY A 53 -2.49 -15.37 -22.29
N GLU A 54 -3.16 -14.90 -21.24
CA GLU A 54 -3.67 -13.51 -21.18
C GLU A 54 -2.56 -12.46 -21.21
N ALA A 55 -1.40 -12.76 -20.62
CA ALA A 55 -0.24 -11.88 -20.61
C ALA A 55 0.56 -11.91 -21.92
N GLU A 56 0.54 -13.02 -22.68
CA GLU A 56 1.31 -13.18 -23.91
C GLU A 56 0.53 -12.80 -25.17
N GLU A 57 -0.79 -13.02 -25.18
CA GLU A 57 -1.64 -12.88 -26.37
C GLU A 57 -2.95 -12.13 -26.08
N GLY A 58 -3.29 -11.97 -24.79
CA GLY A 58 -4.56 -11.39 -24.37
C GLY A 58 -4.60 -9.86 -24.33
N GLN A 59 -5.64 -9.35 -23.67
CA GLN A 59 -5.87 -7.92 -23.54
C GLN A 59 -4.79 -7.23 -22.70
N SER A 60 -4.19 -7.96 -21.75
CA SER A 60 -3.08 -7.48 -20.94
C SER A 60 -1.83 -7.21 -21.78
N HIS A 61 -1.49 -8.09 -22.73
CA HIS A 61 -0.40 -7.88 -23.70
C HIS A 61 -0.62 -6.62 -24.53
N ILE A 62 -1.79 -6.51 -25.16
CA ILE A 62 -2.14 -5.36 -26.01
C ILE A 62 -2.08 -4.05 -25.22
N THR A 63 -2.56 -4.06 -23.97
CA THR A 63 -2.53 -2.88 -23.09
C THR A 63 -1.09 -2.49 -22.74
N ALA A 64 -0.26 -3.46 -22.37
CA ALA A 64 1.17 -3.25 -22.09
C ALA A 64 1.89 -2.67 -23.32
N ARG A 65 1.60 -3.19 -24.51
CA ARG A 65 2.21 -2.72 -25.76
C ARG A 65 1.84 -1.29 -26.09
N LYS A 66 0.54 -0.99 -26.08
CA LYS A 66 0.01 0.35 -26.39
C LYS A 66 0.54 1.40 -25.41
N LEU A 67 0.52 1.11 -24.11
CA LEU A 67 1.06 2.02 -23.11
C LEU A 67 2.59 2.15 -23.24
N GLY A 68 3.29 1.03 -23.42
CA GLY A 68 4.74 1.02 -23.61
C GLY A 68 5.16 1.92 -24.77
N ALA A 69 4.55 1.77 -25.94
CA ALA A 69 4.84 2.59 -27.12
C ALA A 69 4.45 4.07 -26.94
N LEU A 70 3.36 4.36 -26.21
CA LEU A 70 2.90 5.73 -25.96
C LEU A 70 3.87 6.51 -25.04
N PHE A 71 4.46 5.83 -24.07
CA PHE A 71 5.33 6.44 -23.04
C PHE A 71 6.83 6.22 -23.27
N GLU A 72 7.24 5.43 -24.26
CA GLU A 72 8.64 5.01 -24.49
C GLU A 72 9.62 6.18 -24.50
N SER A 73 9.29 7.27 -25.21
CA SER A 73 10.16 8.44 -25.32
C SER A 73 10.39 9.20 -23.99
N LEU A 74 9.65 8.88 -22.92
CA LEU A 74 9.82 9.48 -21.58
C LEU A 74 10.66 8.60 -20.66
N VAL A 75 10.97 7.37 -21.07
CA VAL A 75 11.61 6.37 -20.22
C VAL A 75 13.11 6.62 -20.15
N PRO A 76 13.68 6.88 -18.96
CA PRO A 76 15.13 7.04 -18.82
C PRO A 76 15.87 5.71 -19.02
N PRO A 77 17.16 5.74 -19.41
CA PRO A 77 17.97 4.53 -19.53
C PRO A 77 18.30 3.95 -18.15
N VAL A 78 17.52 2.95 -17.71
CA VAL A 78 17.65 2.32 -16.37
C VAL A 78 17.82 0.78 -16.43
N PRO A 79 18.88 0.28 -17.07
CA PRO A 79 19.07 -1.17 -17.26
C PRO A 79 19.27 -1.95 -15.94
N HIS A 80 19.88 -1.34 -14.92
CA HIS A 80 20.16 -2.00 -13.65
C HIS A 80 18.89 -2.16 -12.82
N LEU A 81 18.00 -1.16 -12.86
CA LEU A 81 16.67 -1.24 -12.27
C LEU A 81 15.85 -2.37 -12.89
N TYR A 82 15.79 -2.47 -14.23
CA TYR A 82 15.06 -3.55 -14.88
C TYR A 82 15.59 -4.93 -14.48
N ARG A 83 16.91 -5.06 -14.38
CA ARG A 83 17.58 -6.28 -13.95
C ARG A 83 17.23 -6.64 -12.50
N ALA A 84 17.37 -5.69 -11.58
CA ALA A 84 17.09 -5.89 -10.17
C ALA A 84 15.59 -6.20 -9.93
N TYR A 85 14.70 -5.42 -10.55
CA TYR A 85 13.27 -5.62 -10.45
C TYR A 85 12.83 -6.96 -11.04
N GLY A 86 13.32 -7.33 -12.23
CA GLY A 86 13.01 -8.62 -12.83
C GLY A 86 13.42 -9.78 -11.94
N LYS A 87 14.65 -9.77 -11.43
CA LYS A 87 15.15 -10.78 -10.48
C LYS A 87 14.28 -10.85 -9.23
N ARG A 88 13.92 -9.70 -8.65
CA ARG A 88 13.04 -9.63 -7.48
C ARG A 88 11.67 -10.22 -7.78
N ALA A 89 11.05 -9.82 -8.88
CA ALA A 89 9.73 -10.29 -9.28
C ALA A 89 9.71 -11.80 -9.53
N SER A 90 10.73 -12.32 -10.21
CA SER A 90 10.92 -13.76 -10.41
C SER A 90 11.10 -14.50 -9.09
N GLU A 91 11.94 -14.00 -8.18
CA GLU A 91 12.14 -14.61 -6.86
C GLU A 91 10.84 -14.69 -6.04
N ILE A 92 10.09 -13.58 -5.95
CA ILE A 92 8.80 -13.53 -5.25
C ILE A 92 7.81 -14.51 -5.89
N SER A 93 7.75 -14.54 -7.23
CA SER A 93 6.80 -15.36 -7.96
C SER A 93 7.07 -16.85 -7.76
N SER A 94 8.34 -17.27 -7.85
CA SER A 94 8.74 -18.66 -7.65
C SER A 94 8.46 -19.14 -6.22
N ARG A 95 8.81 -18.34 -5.20
CA ARG A 95 8.49 -18.66 -3.79
C ARG A 95 7.00 -18.75 -3.53
N SER A 96 6.24 -17.82 -4.11
CA SER A 96 4.79 -17.82 -4.01
C SER A 96 4.21 -19.09 -4.61
N LYS A 97 4.63 -19.48 -5.83
CA LYS A 97 4.15 -20.72 -6.48
C LYS A 97 4.41 -21.96 -5.62
N SER A 98 5.62 -22.10 -5.05
CA SER A 98 5.94 -23.22 -4.15
C SER A 98 5.03 -23.27 -2.91
N LYS A 99 4.61 -22.11 -2.38
CA LYS A 99 3.68 -22.04 -1.25
C LYS A 99 2.25 -22.47 -1.61
N TRP A 100 1.85 -22.32 -2.88
CA TRP A 100 0.51 -22.66 -3.35
C TRP A 100 0.39 -24.09 -3.88
N SER A 101 1.48 -24.73 -4.32
CA SER A 101 1.46 -26.12 -4.81
C SER A 101 1.11 -27.14 -3.72
N ASP A 102 1.31 -26.81 -2.43
CA ASP A 102 0.84 -27.63 -1.32
C ASP A 102 -0.70 -27.51 -1.16
N GLY A 103 -1.43 -28.37 -1.87
CA GLY A 103 -2.85 -28.67 -1.60
C GLY A 103 -3.90 -27.91 -2.42
N PHE A 104 -3.52 -27.15 -3.45
CA PHE A 104 -4.46 -26.42 -4.32
C PHE A 104 -4.53 -26.89 -5.78
N GLU A 105 -3.62 -27.75 -6.24
CA GLU A 105 -3.58 -28.18 -7.66
C GLU A 105 -4.83 -28.95 -8.10
N SER A 106 -5.61 -29.49 -7.15
CA SER A 106 -6.83 -30.27 -7.42
C SER A 106 -8.16 -29.49 -7.28
N LYS A 107 -8.16 -28.15 -7.10
CA LYS A 107 -9.39 -27.37 -6.81
C LYS A 107 -9.92 -26.63 -8.04
N LEU A 108 -11.24 -26.37 -8.07
CA LEU A 108 -11.98 -25.70 -9.16
C LEU A 108 -11.37 -24.36 -9.65
N PHE A 109 -10.60 -23.68 -8.80
CA PHE A 109 -9.95 -22.39 -9.08
C PHE A 109 -8.44 -22.48 -9.29
N ALA A 110 -7.88 -23.70 -9.44
CA ALA A 110 -6.46 -23.89 -9.72
C ALA A 110 -5.95 -23.06 -10.93
N PRO A 111 -6.71 -22.90 -12.03
CA PRO A 111 -6.28 -22.06 -13.15
C PRO A 111 -6.15 -20.56 -12.82
N GLN A 112 -6.77 -20.10 -11.74
CA GLN A 112 -6.75 -18.70 -11.29
C GLN A 112 -5.93 -18.50 -10.01
N ALA A 113 -5.40 -19.59 -9.42
CA ALA A 113 -4.60 -19.56 -8.21
C ALA A 113 -3.16 -19.10 -8.50
N GLY A 114 -2.51 -18.53 -7.49
CA GLY A 114 -1.12 -18.06 -7.55
C GLY A 114 -0.96 -16.54 -7.64
N PRO A 115 0.29 -16.06 -7.64
CA PRO A 115 0.60 -14.64 -7.70
C PRO A 115 0.13 -14.02 -9.03
N ASP A 116 -0.45 -12.82 -8.97
CA ASP A 116 -0.84 -12.10 -10.18
C ASP A 116 0.34 -11.31 -10.73
N GLY A 117 1.14 -11.98 -11.54
CA GLY A 117 2.22 -11.38 -12.33
C GLY A 117 1.80 -11.06 -13.77
N THR A 118 0.50 -11.03 -14.09
CA THR A 118 0.00 -10.92 -15.48
C THR A 118 0.50 -9.64 -16.15
N SER A 119 0.37 -8.49 -15.48
CA SER A 119 0.89 -7.21 -15.99
C SER A 119 2.41 -7.15 -16.08
N ILE A 120 3.14 -7.87 -15.22
CA ILE A 120 4.61 -7.95 -15.26
C ILE A 120 5.05 -8.75 -16.47
N TRP A 121 4.47 -9.94 -16.66
CA TRP A 121 4.83 -10.81 -17.77
C TRP A 121 4.45 -10.18 -19.11
N ALA A 122 3.24 -9.61 -19.19
CA ALA A 122 2.80 -8.84 -20.36
C ALA A 122 3.75 -7.67 -20.66
N ALA A 123 4.22 -6.96 -19.64
CA ALA A 123 5.22 -5.91 -19.81
C ALA A 123 6.57 -6.46 -20.30
N ALA A 124 7.04 -7.58 -19.74
CA ALA A 124 8.31 -8.19 -20.11
C ALA A 124 8.33 -8.69 -21.56
N THR A 125 7.23 -9.31 -22.03
CA THR A 125 7.04 -9.70 -23.44
C THR A 125 6.69 -8.52 -24.36
N SER A 126 6.48 -7.36 -23.75
CA SER A 126 6.27 -6.07 -24.40
C SER A 126 7.49 -5.14 -24.25
N GLY A 127 8.68 -5.62 -23.94
CA GLY A 127 9.89 -4.79 -23.95
C GLY A 127 9.92 -3.64 -22.92
N ARG A 128 10.96 -2.81 -23.00
CA ARG A 128 11.39 -1.94 -21.89
C ARG A 128 10.41 -0.83 -21.55
N GLY A 129 9.81 -0.17 -22.55
CA GLY A 129 8.79 0.86 -22.32
C GLY A 129 7.59 0.33 -21.52
N ALA A 130 7.16 -0.90 -21.81
CA ALA A 130 6.06 -1.52 -21.08
C ALA A 130 6.43 -1.90 -19.64
N ILE A 131 7.67 -2.38 -19.40
CA ILE A 131 8.19 -2.61 -18.04
C ILE A 131 8.18 -1.31 -17.24
N ALA A 132 8.66 -0.22 -17.85
CA ALA A 132 8.66 1.10 -17.22
C ALA A 132 7.24 1.55 -16.81
N VAL A 133 6.26 1.39 -17.71
CA VAL A 133 4.85 1.71 -17.45
C VAL A 133 4.26 0.81 -16.36
N HIS A 134 4.67 -0.46 -16.27
CA HIS A 134 4.27 -1.32 -15.16
C HIS A 134 4.80 -0.78 -13.82
N LEU A 135 6.05 -0.29 -13.77
CA LEU A 135 6.61 0.35 -12.57
C LEU A 135 5.83 1.61 -12.16
N LEU A 136 5.36 2.40 -13.14
CA LEU A 136 4.44 3.52 -12.90
C LEU A 136 3.11 3.03 -12.30
N ALA A 137 2.55 1.95 -12.85
CA ALA A 137 1.33 1.34 -12.31
C ALA A 137 1.49 0.95 -10.85
N CYS A 138 2.63 0.36 -10.47
CA CYS A 138 2.95 0.06 -9.07
C CYS A 138 3.00 1.31 -8.18
N MET A 139 3.60 2.41 -8.63
CA MET A 139 3.63 3.67 -7.86
C MET A 139 2.22 4.24 -7.65
N LEU A 140 1.40 4.29 -8.71
CA LEU A 140 0.02 4.76 -8.60
C LEU A 140 -0.83 3.84 -7.73
N ALA A 141 -0.64 2.53 -7.87
CA ALA A 141 -1.32 1.51 -7.07
C ALA A 141 -0.99 1.58 -5.58
N ARG A 142 0.24 1.98 -5.23
CA ARG A 142 0.73 2.10 -3.85
C ARG A 142 0.09 3.26 -3.10
N ILE A 143 -0.11 4.40 -3.76
CA ILE A 143 -0.50 5.65 -3.09
C ILE A 143 -1.96 6.07 -3.34
N TRP A 144 -2.51 5.84 -4.54
CA TRP A 144 -3.86 6.26 -4.90
C TRP A 144 -4.87 5.12 -4.73
N LYS A 145 -6.12 5.45 -4.40
CA LYS A 145 -7.22 4.46 -4.45
C LYS A 145 -7.49 4.06 -5.89
N SER A 146 -8.04 2.86 -6.10
CA SER A 146 -8.30 2.32 -7.45
C SER A 146 -9.03 3.30 -8.38
N HIS A 147 -10.12 3.91 -7.95
CA HIS A 147 -10.86 4.84 -8.82
C HIS A 147 -10.10 6.14 -9.13
N GLU A 148 -9.24 6.62 -8.21
CA GLU A 148 -8.40 7.81 -8.39
C GLU A 148 -7.26 7.51 -9.36
N ALA A 149 -6.58 6.37 -9.19
CA ALA A 149 -5.53 5.92 -10.10
C ALA A 149 -6.05 5.70 -11.51
N ILE A 150 -7.25 5.14 -11.68
CA ILE A 150 -7.87 5.01 -13.01
C ILE A 150 -8.14 6.38 -13.62
N SER A 151 -8.59 7.37 -12.84
CA SER A 151 -8.77 8.74 -13.33
C SER A 151 -7.43 9.39 -13.71
N LEU A 152 -6.38 9.17 -12.94
CA LEU A 152 -5.02 9.61 -13.29
C LEU A 152 -4.54 8.93 -14.58
N TRP A 153 -4.73 7.62 -14.74
CA TRP A 153 -4.37 6.91 -15.97
C TRP A 153 -5.05 7.48 -17.21
N VAL A 154 -6.34 7.80 -17.11
CA VAL A 154 -7.08 8.44 -18.21
C VAL A 154 -6.46 9.79 -18.55
N GLU A 155 -6.18 10.63 -17.55
CA GLU A 155 -5.55 11.93 -17.75
C GLU A 155 -4.14 11.83 -18.35
N LEU A 156 -3.33 10.88 -17.87
CA LEU A 156 -1.98 10.63 -18.37
C LEU A 156 -1.99 10.22 -19.84
N VAL A 157 -2.86 9.28 -20.20
CA VAL A 157 -2.99 8.80 -21.58
C VAL A 157 -3.48 9.92 -22.48
N GLU A 158 -4.51 10.67 -22.10
CA GLU A 158 -5.05 11.77 -22.90
C GLU A 158 -4.01 12.89 -23.10
N ARG A 159 -3.33 13.31 -22.04
CA ARG A 159 -2.31 14.36 -22.15
C ARG A 159 -1.10 13.91 -22.95
N ARG A 160 -0.66 12.67 -22.74
CA ARG A 160 0.47 12.11 -23.50
C ARG A 160 0.15 12.02 -25.00
N LYS A 161 -1.08 11.62 -25.35
CA LYS A 161 -1.55 11.62 -26.74
C LYS A 161 -1.47 13.00 -27.34
N GLN A 162 -1.95 14.02 -26.63
CA GLN A 162 -1.90 15.40 -27.11
C GLN A 162 -0.47 15.86 -27.36
N GLU A 163 0.45 15.63 -26.41
CA GLU A 163 1.87 15.99 -26.59
C GLU A 163 2.53 15.31 -27.80
N VAL A 164 2.20 14.06 -28.08
CA VAL A 164 2.74 13.34 -29.23
C VAL A 164 2.21 13.92 -30.55
N LEU A 165 0.94 14.32 -30.58
CA LEU A 165 0.33 14.95 -31.76
C LEU A 165 0.88 16.37 -31.98
N ASP A 166 1.00 17.18 -30.93
CA ASP A 166 1.55 18.54 -31.02
C ASP A 166 3.02 18.53 -31.47
N LYS A 167 3.79 17.51 -31.06
CA LYS A 167 5.18 17.32 -31.50
C LYS A 167 5.30 16.88 -32.96
N TYR A 168 4.34 16.12 -33.47
CA TYR A 168 4.30 15.73 -34.88
C TYR A 168 4.09 16.95 -35.78
N ASP A 169 3.19 17.85 -35.41
CA ASP A 169 2.89 19.05 -36.20
C ASP A 169 4.06 20.06 -36.21
N SER A 170 4.99 19.97 -35.25
CA SER A 170 6.13 20.88 -35.11
C SER A 170 7.48 20.30 -35.55
N THR A 171 7.65 18.97 -35.59
CA THR A 171 8.93 18.31 -35.87
C THR A 171 8.72 17.09 -36.77
N ASN A 172 9.34 17.06 -37.96
CA ASN A 172 9.27 15.95 -38.94
C ASN A 172 9.90 14.62 -38.47
N ALA A 173 10.24 14.48 -37.18
CA ALA A 173 10.89 13.31 -36.62
C ALA A 173 10.21 12.89 -35.31
N THR A 174 9.02 12.28 -35.41
CA THR A 174 8.43 11.53 -34.30
C THR A 174 8.70 10.05 -34.46
N GLU A 175 9.03 9.38 -33.36
CA GLU A 175 9.02 7.92 -33.24
C GLU A 175 7.64 7.38 -33.67
N ILE A 176 7.59 6.73 -34.83
CA ILE A 176 6.35 6.27 -35.48
C ILE A 176 5.49 5.48 -34.48
N ALA A 177 6.07 4.62 -33.65
CA ALA A 177 5.36 3.83 -32.66
C ALA A 177 4.54 4.68 -31.67
N SER A 178 5.09 5.78 -31.15
CA SER A 178 4.37 6.68 -30.24
C SER A 178 3.23 7.43 -30.95
N LEU A 179 3.47 7.89 -32.19
CA LEU A 179 2.43 8.55 -32.99
C LEU A 179 1.25 7.60 -33.22
N MET A 180 1.52 6.36 -33.59
CA MET A 180 0.49 5.35 -33.84
C MET A 180 -0.22 4.93 -32.56
N ALA A 181 0.50 4.78 -31.44
CA ALA A 181 -0.08 4.54 -30.13
C ALA A 181 -1.01 5.68 -29.69
N SER A 182 -0.69 6.93 -30.06
CA SER A 182 -1.52 8.08 -29.69
C SER A 182 -2.92 8.05 -30.32
N LYS A 183 -3.03 7.47 -31.51
CA LYS A 183 -4.30 7.27 -32.25
C LYS A 183 -5.11 6.07 -31.75
N GLN A 184 -4.53 5.18 -30.94
CA GLN A 184 -5.24 4.02 -30.40
C GLN A 184 -6.26 4.41 -29.34
N THR A 185 -7.37 3.69 -29.26
CA THR A 185 -8.33 3.83 -28.16
C THR A 185 -7.85 3.09 -26.91
N PHE A 186 -7.99 3.74 -25.75
CA PHE A 186 -7.76 3.14 -24.44
C PHE A 186 -9.06 3.20 -23.66
N SER A 187 -9.66 2.05 -23.38
CA SER A 187 -10.88 2.00 -22.57
C SER A 187 -10.53 2.16 -21.09
N ARG A 188 -11.43 2.79 -20.33
CA ARG A 188 -11.28 2.89 -18.87
C ARG A 188 -11.20 1.51 -18.20
N GLN A 189 -11.82 0.49 -18.81
CA GLN A 189 -11.75 -0.89 -18.35
C GLN A 189 -10.35 -1.49 -18.55
N GLN A 190 -9.69 -1.26 -19.69
CA GLN A 190 -8.30 -1.68 -19.90
C GLN A 190 -7.36 -1.09 -18.84
N LEU A 191 -7.48 0.22 -18.59
CA LEU A 191 -6.68 0.91 -17.55
C LEU A 191 -7.01 0.39 -16.14
N SER A 192 -8.28 0.06 -15.88
CA SER A 192 -8.70 -0.56 -14.62
C SER A 192 -8.12 -1.95 -14.43
N THR A 193 -8.08 -2.79 -15.46
CA THR A 193 -7.48 -4.14 -15.39
C THR A 193 -5.97 -4.05 -15.19
N TRP A 194 -5.30 -3.12 -15.88
CA TRP A 194 -3.87 -2.85 -15.70
C TRP A 194 -3.52 -2.44 -14.27
N ASP A 195 -4.24 -1.45 -13.72
CA ASP A 195 -4.09 -0.99 -12.33
C ASP A 195 -4.44 -2.09 -11.31
N ALA A 196 -5.48 -2.89 -11.58
CA ALA A 196 -5.87 -4.01 -10.71
C ALA A 196 -4.79 -5.09 -10.64
N SER A 197 -4.18 -5.46 -11.77
CA SER A 197 -3.07 -6.42 -11.79
C SER A 197 -1.86 -5.90 -11.02
N ALA A 198 -1.48 -4.63 -11.19
CA ALA A 198 -0.41 -4.01 -10.41
C ALA A 198 -0.71 -4.02 -8.90
N ARG A 199 -1.94 -3.73 -8.47
CA ARG A 199 -2.34 -3.82 -7.05
C ARG A 199 -2.30 -5.23 -6.49
N SER A 200 -2.71 -6.21 -7.30
CA SER A 200 -2.68 -7.63 -6.93
C SER A 200 -1.24 -8.11 -6.75
N TRP A 201 -0.34 -7.67 -7.64
CA TRP A 201 1.09 -7.86 -7.51
C TRP A 201 1.66 -7.26 -6.22
N LEU A 202 1.37 -5.98 -5.93
CA LEU A 202 1.87 -5.32 -4.72
C LEU A 202 1.47 -6.06 -3.44
N GLN A 203 0.26 -6.62 -3.37
CA GLN A 203 -0.18 -7.42 -2.22
C GLN A 203 0.64 -8.70 -2.06
N THR A 204 0.92 -9.39 -3.17
CA THR A 204 1.77 -10.58 -3.18
C THR A 204 3.18 -10.23 -2.70
N ALA A 205 3.76 -9.16 -3.26
CA ALA A 205 5.12 -8.74 -2.96
C ALA A 205 5.26 -8.21 -1.52
N ASP A 206 4.26 -7.49 -1.01
CA ASP A 206 4.21 -7.06 0.40
C ASP A 206 4.17 -8.25 1.37
N ALA A 207 3.44 -9.31 1.01
CA ALA A 207 3.37 -10.51 1.84
C ALA A 207 4.70 -11.28 1.84
N ASP A 208 5.40 -11.37 0.71
CA ASP A 208 6.69 -12.09 0.58
C ASP A 208 7.87 -11.29 1.16
N ARG A 209 7.83 -9.95 1.10
CA ARG A 209 8.85 -9.04 1.67
C ARG A 209 8.36 -8.30 2.91
N LYS A 210 7.52 -8.96 3.71
CA LYS A 210 6.84 -8.35 4.86
C LYS A 210 7.78 -7.67 5.84
N LEU A 211 8.94 -8.27 6.15
CA LEU A 211 9.89 -7.70 7.09
C LEU A 211 10.43 -6.36 6.58
N GLN A 212 11.04 -6.35 5.40
CA GLN A 212 11.62 -5.16 4.79
C GLN A 212 10.56 -4.09 4.52
N GLN A 213 9.39 -4.52 4.05
CA GLN A 213 8.26 -3.63 3.79
C GLN A 213 7.74 -2.98 5.08
N THR A 214 7.53 -3.73 6.16
CA THR A 214 7.12 -3.12 7.44
C THR A 214 8.17 -2.14 7.95
N GLN A 215 9.45 -2.50 7.87
CA GLN A 215 10.56 -1.64 8.30
C GLN A 215 10.61 -0.33 7.53
N LEU A 216 10.49 -0.39 6.19
CA LEU A 216 10.39 0.80 5.36
C LEU A 216 9.13 1.63 5.70
N MET A 217 7.98 0.98 5.88
CA MET A 217 6.72 1.66 6.18
C MET A 217 6.71 2.33 7.57
N LEU A 218 7.48 1.82 8.53
CA LEU A 218 7.72 2.49 9.81
C LEU A 218 8.55 3.77 9.62
N ILE A 219 9.59 3.73 8.79
CA ILE A 219 10.41 4.91 8.49
C ILE A 219 9.61 5.95 7.72
N ILE A 220 8.92 5.53 6.66
CA ILE A 220 8.06 6.39 5.83
C ILE A 220 7.07 7.16 6.71
N SER A 221 6.52 6.50 7.73
CA SER A 221 5.56 7.14 8.61
C SER A 221 6.11 8.21 9.55
N ASN A 222 7.42 8.24 9.75
CA ASN A 222 8.11 9.21 10.60
C ASN A 222 8.74 10.35 9.79
N VAL A 223 8.77 10.27 8.46
CA VAL A 223 9.21 11.37 7.59
C VAL A 223 8.04 12.24 7.16
N ARG A 224 8.35 13.46 6.70
CA ARG A 224 7.36 14.46 6.28
C ARG A 224 7.73 15.02 4.90
N LEU A 225 7.66 14.16 3.88
CA LEU A 225 8.18 14.48 2.55
C LEU A 225 7.07 14.47 1.50
N PRO A 226 6.84 15.58 0.77
CA PRO A 226 6.01 15.52 -0.43
C PRO A 226 6.72 14.70 -1.50
N VAL A 227 5.98 13.96 -2.33
CA VAL A 227 6.54 13.30 -3.54
C VAL A 227 7.10 14.37 -4.49
N ASN A 228 6.32 15.40 -4.79
CA ASN A 228 6.80 16.64 -5.41
C ASN A 228 5.80 17.78 -5.12
N SER A 229 6.11 18.98 -5.62
CA SER A 229 5.29 20.19 -5.46
C SER A 229 4.64 20.66 -6.76
N LYS A 230 4.63 19.84 -7.81
CA LYS A 230 4.06 20.20 -9.12
C LYS A 230 2.53 20.18 -9.04
N LYS A 231 1.89 21.21 -9.58
CA LYS A 231 0.42 21.36 -9.57
C LYS A 231 -0.25 20.59 -10.70
N ASP A 232 0.46 20.42 -11.82
CA ASP A 232 -0.04 19.70 -12.97
C ASP A 232 0.06 18.17 -12.74
N PRO A 233 -1.04 17.40 -12.85
CA PRO A 233 -1.02 15.97 -12.56
C PRO A 233 -0.11 15.18 -13.49
N TYR A 234 -0.08 15.54 -14.76
CA TYR A 234 0.75 14.84 -15.74
C TYR A 234 2.22 15.10 -15.46
N GLU A 235 2.64 16.35 -15.34
CA GLU A 235 4.03 16.68 -15.05
C GLU A 235 4.48 16.13 -13.70
N SER A 236 3.60 16.16 -12.69
CA SER A 236 3.88 15.63 -11.36
C SER A 236 4.12 14.13 -11.39
N VAL A 237 3.26 13.37 -12.08
CA VAL A 237 3.38 11.90 -12.16
C VAL A 237 4.58 11.48 -13.00
N VAL A 238 4.79 12.10 -14.17
CA VAL A 238 5.93 11.78 -15.04
C VAL A 238 7.25 12.08 -14.34
N ASP A 239 7.34 13.20 -13.63
CA ASP A 239 8.54 13.60 -12.88
C ASP A 239 8.85 12.65 -11.72
N ALA A 240 7.85 12.30 -10.90
CA ALA A 240 8.02 11.34 -9.83
C ALA A 240 8.42 9.96 -10.37
N TRP A 241 7.77 9.50 -11.44
CA TRP A 241 8.07 8.21 -12.04
C TRP A 241 9.48 8.13 -12.61
N THR A 242 9.87 9.10 -13.45
CA THR A 242 11.19 9.12 -14.09
C THR A 242 12.32 9.37 -13.08
N SER A 243 12.14 10.28 -12.13
CA SER A 243 13.12 10.54 -11.06
C SER A 243 13.28 9.33 -10.14
N GLY A 244 12.19 8.66 -9.78
CA GLY A 244 12.21 7.42 -9.01
C GLY A 244 12.96 6.30 -9.75
N MET A 245 12.73 6.17 -11.06
CA MET A 245 13.44 5.18 -11.89
C MET A 245 14.95 5.43 -11.90
N VAL A 246 15.37 6.67 -12.14
CA VAL A 246 16.81 7.03 -12.16
C VAL A 246 17.45 6.80 -10.80
N ALA A 247 16.80 7.21 -9.70
CA ALA A 247 17.34 7.04 -8.36
C ALA A 247 17.47 5.55 -7.98
N MET A 248 16.47 4.74 -8.28
CA MET A 248 16.52 3.30 -7.99
C MET A 248 17.51 2.55 -8.88
N ASP A 249 17.72 2.98 -10.13
CA ASP A 249 18.78 2.43 -10.99
C ASP A 249 20.17 2.71 -10.41
N ARG A 250 20.43 3.92 -9.93
CA ARG A 250 21.67 4.27 -9.24
C ARG A 250 21.87 3.45 -7.98
N LEU A 251 20.82 3.26 -7.19
CA LEU A 251 20.88 2.38 -6.01
C LEU A 251 21.17 0.93 -6.41
N ALA A 252 20.56 0.41 -7.48
CA ALA A 252 20.85 -0.93 -7.99
C ALA A 252 22.31 -1.09 -8.49
N GLN A 253 23.01 0.03 -8.78
CA GLN A 253 24.44 0.07 -9.08
C GLN A 253 25.33 0.21 -7.83
N GLY A 254 24.75 0.33 -6.64
CA GLY A 254 25.49 0.61 -5.40
C GLY A 254 25.89 2.08 -5.23
N ILE A 255 25.32 3.00 -6.02
CA ILE A 255 25.61 4.44 -5.90
C ILE A 255 24.70 5.04 -4.82
N PRO A 256 25.25 5.56 -3.71
CA PRO A 256 24.44 6.10 -2.62
C PRO A 256 23.54 7.24 -3.07
N GLN A 257 22.30 7.29 -2.57
CA GLN A 257 21.35 8.36 -2.85
C GLN A 257 20.93 9.09 -1.59
N ARG A 258 20.65 10.40 -1.72
CA ARG A 258 20.07 11.21 -0.65
C ARG A 258 18.61 11.48 -0.95
N VAL A 259 17.74 11.24 0.02
CA VAL A 259 16.30 11.53 -0.09
C VAL A 259 16.07 13.02 0.07
N GLN A 260 15.67 13.68 -1.01
CA GLN A 260 15.25 15.09 -1.03
C GLN A 260 13.72 15.22 -0.96
N ASP A 261 13.01 14.29 -1.60
CA ASP A 261 11.56 14.21 -1.66
C ASP A 261 11.07 12.78 -1.41
N GLY A 262 9.75 12.60 -1.38
CA GLY A 262 9.11 11.31 -1.10
C GLY A 262 9.17 10.31 -2.25
N THR A 263 9.70 10.68 -3.43
CA THR A 263 9.65 9.87 -4.64
C THR A 263 10.42 8.56 -4.50
N ILE A 264 11.65 8.62 -3.98
CA ILE A 264 12.51 7.42 -3.86
C ILE A 264 11.89 6.44 -2.86
N LEU A 265 11.33 6.93 -1.75
CA LEU A 265 10.65 6.10 -0.76
C LEU A 265 9.37 5.46 -1.32
N LEU A 266 8.61 6.21 -2.12
CA LEU A 266 7.46 5.68 -2.87
C LEU A 266 7.90 4.57 -3.83
N ALA A 267 8.96 4.79 -4.61
CA ALA A 267 9.52 3.82 -5.54
C ALA A 267 10.00 2.54 -4.83
N MET A 268 10.80 2.66 -3.76
CA MET A 268 11.25 1.53 -2.93
C MET A 268 10.07 0.70 -2.42
N SER A 269 9.05 1.36 -1.87
CA SER A 269 7.85 0.67 -1.36
C SER A 269 6.99 0.04 -2.46
N SER A 270 7.12 0.49 -3.71
CA SER A 270 6.33 0.02 -4.86
C SER A 270 7.02 -1.08 -5.65
N TRP A 271 8.36 -1.12 -5.64
CA TRP A 271 9.14 -2.04 -6.46
C TRP A 271 9.88 -3.10 -5.64
N HIS A 272 9.76 -3.07 -4.32
CA HIS A 272 10.26 -4.08 -3.37
C HIS A 272 11.77 -4.30 -3.47
N LEU A 273 12.50 -3.20 -3.65
CA LEU A 273 13.96 -3.12 -3.61
C LEU A 273 14.35 -2.26 -2.41
N TYR A 274 15.11 -2.83 -1.48
CA TYR A 274 15.33 -2.27 -0.15
C TYR A 274 16.82 -2.07 0.15
N PRO A 275 17.42 -0.94 -0.29
CA PRO A 275 18.76 -0.56 0.15
C PRO A 275 18.84 -0.38 1.66
N ASP A 276 20.05 -0.47 2.21
CA ASP A 276 20.33 -0.10 3.59
C ASP A 276 20.15 1.42 3.76
N MET A 277 19.74 1.84 4.96
CA MET A 277 19.27 3.21 5.24
C MET A 277 20.05 3.86 6.36
N GLU A 278 20.40 5.12 6.18
CA GLU A 278 20.83 6.04 7.24
C GLU A 278 19.76 7.10 7.47
N VAL A 279 19.07 6.99 8.60
CA VAL A 279 17.99 7.90 8.97
C VAL A 279 18.54 8.98 9.89
N LEU A 280 18.63 10.21 9.37
CA LEU A 280 19.10 11.41 10.06
C LEU A 280 17.88 12.26 10.45
N LEU A 281 17.15 11.81 11.48
CA LEU A 281 16.02 12.55 12.08
C LEU A 281 16.47 13.20 13.39
N GLN A 282 15.92 12.78 14.52
CA GLN A 282 16.35 13.23 15.85
C GLN A 282 17.64 12.54 16.30
N GLU A 283 17.81 11.28 15.88
CA GLU A 283 18.99 10.46 16.13
C GLU A 283 19.41 9.83 14.81
N THR A 284 20.71 9.66 14.61
CA THR A 284 21.25 8.93 13.47
C THR A 284 21.03 7.43 13.70
N LYS A 285 20.18 6.83 12.87
CA LYS A 285 19.90 5.39 12.92
C LYS A 285 20.34 4.74 11.63
N HIS A 286 21.30 3.83 11.76
CA HIS A 286 21.67 2.92 10.68
C HIS A 286 20.70 1.73 10.69
N ILE A 287 20.11 1.45 9.54
CA ILE A 287 19.06 0.45 9.37
C ILE A 287 19.44 -0.49 8.23
N GLN A 288 19.77 -1.73 8.58
CA GLN A 288 20.10 -2.77 7.62
C GLN A 288 18.83 -3.48 7.16
N GLN A 289 18.66 -3.56 5.84
CA GLN A 289 17.57 -4.26 5.15
C GLN A 289 18.01 -5.63 4.64
N HIS A 290 19.34 -5.84 4.49
CA HIS A 290 19.96 -7.09 4.03
C HIS A 290 19.37 -7.60 2.71
N ASP A 291 19.05 -6.67 1.80
CA ASP A 291 18.54 -7.00 0.49
C ASP A 291 19.69 -7.37 -0.45
N LYS A 292 19.76 -8.65 -0.83
CA LYS A 292 20.77 -9.20 -1.75
C LYS A 292 20.86 -8.46 -3.09
N LEU A 293 19.79 -7.81 -3.54
CA LEU A 293 19.76 -7.06 -4.80
C LEU A 293 20.26 -5.62 -4.63
N MET A 294 20.48 -5.18 -3.39
CA MET A 294 20.84 -3.81 -3.01
C MET A 294 21.97 -3.76 -1.97
N ASN A 295 22.82 -4.80 -1.88
CA ASN A 295 23.81 -4.97 -0.80
C ASN A 295 24.80 -3.81 -0.64
N ASP A 296 25.17 -3.13 -1.73
CA ASP A 296 26.13 -2.01 -1.71
C ASP A 296 25.42 -0.64 -1.76
N ALA A 297 24.09 -0.64 -1.71
CA ALA A 297 23.28 0.56 -1.87
C ALA A 297 22.95 1.16 -0.50
N LEU A 298 23.36 2.41 -0.30
CA LEU A 298 23.04 3.19 0.89
C LEU A 298 22.11 4.35 0.52
N ILE A 299 21.04 4.53 1.29
CA ILE A 299 20.17 5.69 1.15
C ILE A 299 20.15 6.52 2.44
N THR A 300 20.46 7.82 2.32
CA THR A 300 20.45 8.75 3.45
C THR A 300 19.15 9.55 3.47
N ILE A 301 18.41 9.45 4.56
CA ILE A 301 17.13 10.12 4.77
C ILE A 301 17.34 11.27 5.76
N SER A 302 17.36 12.50 5.25
CA SER A 302 17.41 13.72 6.06
C SER A 302 16.09 14.48 5.90
N SER A 303 15.25 14.55 6.92
CA SER A 303 13.98 15.29 6.86
C SER A 303 14.17 16.70 7.41
N GLN A 304 14.31 17.71 6.54
CA GLN A 304 14.40 19.12 6.93
C GLN A 304 13.07 19.90 6.79
N VAL A 305 11.97 19.23 6.41
CA VAL A 305 10.72 19.91 6.09
C VAL A 305 9.79 19.99 7.31
N VAL A 306 9.54 21.22 7.78
CA VAL A 306 8.56 21.55 8.83
C VAL A 306 7.16 21.53 8.21
N SER A 307 6.64 20.34 7.92
CA SER A 307 5.22 20.15 7.55
C SER A 307 4.45 19.59 8.73
N ASN A 308 3.18 19.94 8.91
CA ASN A 308 2.28 19.29 9.89
C ASN A 308 1.77 17.92 9.42
N LYS A 309 2.19 17.46 8.23
CA LYS A 309 1.75 16.22 7.60
C LYS A 309 2.67 15.07 7.96
N GLU A 310 2.09 13.91 8.29
CA GLU A 310 2.83 12.66 8.52
C GLU A 310 2.94 11.85 7.22
N GLY A 311 4.06 11.16 7.04
CA GLY A 311 4.26 10.26 5.92
C GLY A 311 4.91 10.88 4.69
N VAL A 312 5.06 10.04 3.67
CA VAL A 312 5.26 10.51 2.29
C VAL A 312 3.89 10.84 1.73
N PHE A 313 3.68 12.05 1.23
CA PHE A 313 2.39 12.49 0.72
C PHE A 313 2.45 13.00 -0.72
N TRP A 314 1.36 12.83 -1.45
CA TRP A 314 1.21 13.30 -2.83
C TRP A 314 -0.16 13.92 -3.03
N SER A 315 -0.17 15.17 -3.50
CA SER A 315 -1.38 15.95 -3.70
C SER A 315 -1.52 16.28 -5.18
N LEU A 316 -2.62 15.86 -5.81
CA LEU A 316 -2.89 16.05 -7.23
C LEU A 316 -4.34 16.52 -7.45
N PRO A 317 -4.59 17.50 -8.34
CA PRO A 317 -5.95 17.80 -8.78
C PRO A 317 -6.47 16.68 -9.69
N LEU A 318 -7.53 15.99 -9.26
CA LEU A 318 -8.14 14.90 -10.03
C LEU A 318 -9.25 15.44 -10.94
N SER A 319 -8.88 15.82 -12.15
CA SER A 319 -9.80 16.42 -13.13
C SER A 319 -10.80 15.41 -13.73
N ARG A 320 -10.41 14.13 -13.82
CA ARG A 320 -11.20 13.04 -14.42
C ARG A 320 -11.94 12.16 -13.41
N LEU A 321 -12.18 12.64 -12.19
CA LEU A 321 -12.99 11.90 -11.20
C LEU A 321 -14.47 11.92 -11.66
N ARG A 322 -15.20 10.82 -11.48
CA ARG A 322 -16.55 10.57 -12.05
C ARG A 322 -17.70 11.50 -11.57
N TYR A 323 -17.40 12.58 -10.86
CA TYR A 323 -18.38 13.58 -10.46
C TYR A 323 -18.11 14.86 -11.27
N TYR A 324 -19.13 15.40 -11.94
CA TYR A 324 -19.11 16.59 -12.81
C TYR A 324 -18.81 17.91 -12.06
N SER A 325 -17.87 17.92 -11.14
CA SER A 325 -17.45 19.10 -10.39
C SER A 325 -16.08 19.59 -10.86
N ALA A 326 -15.72 20.80 -10.46
CA ALA A 326 -14.35 21.29 -10.58
C ALA A 326 -13.33 20.25 -10.04
N PRO A 327 -12.10 20.19 -10.60
CA PRO A 327 -11.08 19.25 -10.18
C PRO A 327 -10.91 19.24 -8.66
N VAL A 328 -11.10 18.08 -8.03
CA VAL A 328 -10.93 17.93 -6.60
C VAL A 328 -9.45 17.68 -6.33
N ILE A 329 -8.81 18.55 -5.54
CA ILE A 329 -7.46 18.28 -5.04
C ILE A 329 -7.56 17.09 -4.09
N SER A 330 -7.01 15.95 -4.51
CA SER A 330 -6.90 14.77 -3.67
C SER A 330 -5.49 14.69 -3.13
N GLU A 331 -5.36 14.42 -1.83
CA GLU A 331 -4.10 14.22 -1.13
C GLU A 331 -4.07 12.82 -0.53
N ARG A 332 -3.00 12.09 -0.80
CA ARG A 332 -2.79 10.74 -0.29
C ARG A 332 -1.47 10.66 0.45
N HIS A 333 -1.46 9.84 1.50
CA HIS A 333 -0.31 9.61 2.36
C HIS A 333 0.03 8.12 2.34
N ILE A 334 1.30 7.81 2.11
CA ILE A 334 1.88 6.55 2.52
C ILE A 334 2.31 6.74 3.97
N ALA A 335 1.49 6.22 4.87
CA ALA A 335 1.77 6.11 6.28
C ALA A 335 1.09 4.84 6.79
N SER A 336 1.68 4.20 7.80
CA SER A 336 1.19 2.92 8.34
C SER A 336 -0.23 2.98 8.93
N ASN A 337 -0.83 4.17 9.01
CA ASN A 337 -2.19 4.42 9.52
C ASN A 337 -3.27 4.48 8.41
N ASN A 338 -2.88 4.60 7.13
CA ASN A 338 -3.81 4.82 6.01
C ASN A 338 -3.84 3.65 5.02
N SER A 339 -3.13 2.56 5.32
CA SER A 339 -3.11 1.33 4.54
C SER A 339 -4.36 0.48 4.81
N ARG A 340 -4.73 -0.35 3.83
CA ARG A 340 -5.65 -1.47 4.05
C ARG A 340 -5.10 -2.34 5.18
N VAL A 341 -5.89 -2.55 6.22
CA VAL A 341 -5.54 -3.41 7.35
C VAL A 341 -6.04 -4.81 7.09
N THR A 342 -5.22 -5.82 7.37
CA THR A 342 -5.65 -7.21 7.42
C THR A 342 -6.66 -7.41 8.56
N ILE A 343 -7.43 -8.50 8.53
CA ILE A 343 -8.40 -8.77 9.60
C ILE A 343 -7.73 -8.86 10.99
N HIS A 344 -6.51 -9.42 11.05
CA HIS A 344 -5.74 -9.49 12.30
C HIS A 344 -5.32 -8.10 12.81
N GLU A 345 -4.90 -7.21 11.90
CA GLU A 345 -4.56 -5.84 12.23
C GLU A 345 -5.79 -5.01 12.61
N PHE A 346 -6.94 -5.28 11.99
CA PHE A 346 -8.22 -4.70 12.38
C PHE A 346 -8.57 -5.07 13.83
N TRP A 347 -8.37 -6.32 14.24
CA TRP A 347 -8.60 -6.73 15.64
C TRP A 347 -7.67 -6.01 16.63
N LEU A 348 -6.44 -5.66 16.25
CA LEU A 348 -5.56 -4.82 17.08
C LEU A 348 -6.09 -3.38 17.20
N ILE A 349 -6.68 -2.82 16.15
CA ILE A 349 -7.33 -1.51 16.20
C ILE A 349 -8.59 -1.57 17.07
N ALA A 350 -9.43 -2.60 16.89
CA ALA A 350 -10.63 -2.81 17.69
C ALA A 350 -10.30 -2.99 19.17
N LEU A 351 -9.23 -3.73 19.48
CA LEU A 351 -8.69 -3.87 20.83
C LEU A 351 -8.35 -2.51 21.44
N GLY A 352 -7.63 -1.65 20.71
CA GLY A 352 -7.32 -0.30 21.16
C GLY A 352 -8.58 0.55 21.39
N ALA A 353 -9.58 0.44 20.51
CA ALA A 353 -10.83 1.16 20.65
C ALA A 353 -11.62 0.73 21.91
N ILE A 354 -11.67 -0.57 22.21
CA ILE A 354 -12.33 -1.11 23.41
C ILE A 354 -11.60 -0.67 24.68
N ILE A 355 -10.27 -0.85 24.72
CA ILE A 355 -9.45 -0.43 25.87
C ILE A 355 -9.59 1.08 26.13
N SER A 356 -9.73 1.89 25.07
CA SER A 356 -9.92 3.34 25.23
C SER A 356 -11.21 3.71 25.95
N GLN A 357 -12.26 2.90 25.82
CA GLN A 357 -13.53 3.09 26.53
C GLN A 357 -13.43 2.69 28.00
N TRP A 358 -12.49 1.80 28.32
CA TRP A 358 -12.25 1.30 29.67
C TRP A 358 -11.15 2.06 30.42
N GLU A 359 -10.70 3.22 29.94
CA GLU A 359 -9.65 4.02 30.60
C GLU A 359 -9.88 4.25 32.12
N PRO A 360 -11.13 4.48 32.61
CA PRO A 360 -11.38 4.56 34.06
C PRO A 360 -11.12 3.27 34.83
N LEU A 361 -11.26 2.11 34.18
CA LEU A 361 -11.09 0.76 34.73
C LEU A 361 -9.68 0.21 34.47
N CYS A 362 -9.01 0.69 33.43
CA CYS A 362 -7.74 0.19 32.91
C CYS A 362 -6.83 1.37 32.53
N PRO A 363 -6.16 2.02 33.51
CA PRO A 363 -5.23 3.13 33.28
C PRO A 363 -4.03 2.78 32.37
N SER A 364 -3.70 1.50 32.19
CA SER A 364 -2.63 1.07 31.27
C SER A 364 -3.16 0.16 30.17
N THR A 365 -2.58 0.29 28.98
CA THR A 365 -2.88 -0.58 27.84
C THR A 365 -2.55 -2.04 28.14
N GLU A 366 -1.55 -2.30 28.97
CA GLU A 366 -1.15 -3.65 29.39
C GLU A 366 -2.14 -4.30 30.35
N MET A 367 -2.86 -3.50 31.15
CA MET A 367 -3.89 -4.02 32.03
C MET A 367 -5.16 -4.32 31.22
N GLY A 368 -5.51 -3.47 30.26
CA GLY A 368 -6.61 -3.71 29.33
C GLY A 368 -6.43 -4.98 28.48
N THR A 369 -5.20 -5.25 28.01
CA THR A 369 -4.90 -6.47 27.24
C THR A 369 -4.99 -7.72 28.12
N ARG A 370 -4.44 -7.68 29.34
CA ARG A 370 -4.55 -8.79 30.32
C ARG A 370 -6.00 -9.08 30.68
N LEU A 371 -6.80 -8.04 30.91
CA LEU A 371 -8.22 -8.18 31.21
C LEU A 371 -8.97 -8.91 30.09
N ILE A 372 -8.74 -8.54 28.83
CA ILE A 372 -9.40 -9.18 27.68
C ILE A 372 -8.97 -10.65 27.52
N ILE A 373 -7.68 -10.96 27.75
CA ILE A 373 -7.18 -12.34 27.74
C ILE A 373 -7.88 -13.18 28.83
N ASN A 374 -7.97 -12.65 30.05
CA ASN A 374 -8.60 -13.35 31.17
C ASN A 374 -10.11 -13.50 30.97
N LEU A 375 -10.79 -12.45 30.50
CA LEU A 375 -12.22 -12.48 30.19
C LEU A 375 -12.52 -13.53 29.10
N SER A 376 -11.69 -13.61 28.07
CA SER A 376 -11.85 -14.64 27.03
C SER A 376 -11.66 -16.05 27.57
N LYS A 377 -10.75 -16.28 28.52
CA LYS A 377 -10.57 -17.59 29.15
C LYS A 377 -11.75 -17.99 30.03
N LEU A 378 -12.36 -17.02 30.72
CA LEU A 378 -13.52 -17.26 31.59
C LEU A 378 -14.82 -17.48 30.81
N VAL A 379 -15.00 -16.77 29.69
CA VAL A 379 -16.26 -16.80 28.91
C VAL A 379 -16.25 -17.89 27.84
N ASN A 380 -15.09 -18.20 27.25
CA ASN A 380 -14.98 -19.25 26.24
C ASN A 380 -14.67 -20.60 26.90
N GLU A 381 -15.71 -21.23 27.42
CA GLU A 381 -15.71 -22.64 27.84
C GLU A 381 -15.94 -23.59 26.65
N PRO A 382 -15.63 -24.89 26.75
CA PRO A 382 -15.70 -25.84 25.62
C PRO A 382 -17.06 -25.91 24.91
N GLU A 383 -18.16 -25.54 25.58
CA GLU A 383 -19.51 -25.62 25.04
C GLU A 383 -20.02 -24.30 24.42
N VAL A 384 -19.44 -23.15 24.78
CA VAL A 384 -19.88 -21.83 24.30
C VAL A 384 -18.68 -20.99 23.88
N THR A 385 -18.58 -20.69 22.58
CA THR A 385 -17.49 -19.86 22.04
C THR A 385 -18.02 -18.51 21.53
N VAL A 386 -17.68 -17.45 22.26
CA VAL A 386 -17.88 -16.06 21.84
C VAL A 386 -16.75 -15.66 20.88
N ARG A 387 -17.00 -15.85 19.58
CA ARG A 387 -16.00 -15.72 18.51
C ARG A 387 -15.28 -14.37 18.49
N TRP A 388 -15.98 -13.26 18.69
CA TRP A 388 -15.37 -11.92 18.65
C TRP A 388 -14.41 -11.69 19.83
N LEU A 389 -14.75 -12.19 21.02
CA LEU A 389 -13.93 -12.06 22.23
C LEU A 389 -12.66 -12.91 22.10
N LYS A 390 -12.78 -14.11 21.52
CA LYS A 390 -11.64 -14.97 21.21
C LYS A 390 -10.65 -14.28 20.26
N GLN A 391 -11.14 -13.66 19.19
CA GLN A 391 -10.30 -12.92 18.23
C GLN A 391 -9.60 -11.71 18.87
N LEU A 392 -10.28 -10.97 19.76
CA LEU A 392 -9.66 -9.89 20.52
C LEU A 392 -8.60 -10.38 21.49
N ALA A 393 -8.83 -11.51 22.16
CA ALA A 393 -7.85 -12.12 23.05
C ALA A 393 -6.64 -12.64 22.29
N GLU A 394 -6.82 -13.22 21.10
CA GLU A 394 -5.72 -13.59 20.20
C GLU A 394 -4.88 -12.36 19.81
N ALA A 395 -5.52 -11.24 19.48
CA ALA A 395 -4.83 -9.97 19.18
C ALA A 395 -4.09 -9.41 20.42
N ALA A 396 -4.71 -9.46 21.61
CA ALA A 396 -4.10 -9.03 22.86
C ALA A 396 -2.89 -9.89 23.25
N HIS A 397 -3.00 -11.21 23.06
CA HIS A 397 -1.93 -12.17 23.30
C HIS A 397 -0.75 -11.96 22.34
N LYS A 398 -1.06 -11.67 21.08
CA LYS A 398 -0.06 -11.31 20.07
C LYS A 398 0.69 -10.03 20.44
N LEU A 399 -0.01 -9.04 20.98
CA LEU A 399 0.61 -7.80 21.44
C LEU A 399 1.50 -8.01 22.68
N SER A 400 1.11 -8.89 23.61
CA SER A 400 1.89 -9.18 24.82
C SER A 400 3.16 -9.99 24.55
N ILE A 401 3.11 -10.90 23.57
CA ILE A 401 4.26 -11.77 23.23
C ILE A 401 5.17 -11.14 22.18
N GLY A 402 4.63 -10.29 21.29
CA GLY A 402 5.39 -9.70 20.20
C GLY A 402 6.64 -8.95 20.69
N THR A 403 7.76 -9.16 20.00
CA THR A 403 9.03 -8.47 20.25
C THR A 403 9.50 -7.71 19.02
N GLY A 404 10.41 -6.75 19.21
CA GLY A 404 11.03 -5.98 18.12
C GLY A 404 10.04 -5.26 17.20
N LEU A 405 10.19 -5.49 15.89
CA LEU A 405 9.46 -4.79 14.82
C LEU A 405 7.95 -5.11 14.81
N GLU A 406 7.58 -6.36 15.11
CA GLU A 406 6.18 -6.76 15.18
C GLU A 406 5.44 -6.07 16.33
N ARG A 407 6.12 -5.86 17.47
CA ARG A 407 5.58 -5.09 18.59
C ARG A 407 5.40 -3.62 18.22
N LEU A 408 6.36 -3.02 17.50
CA LEU A 408 6.26 -1.63 17.04
C LEU A 408 5.07 -1.43 16.10
N GLN A 409 4.88 -2.33 15.12
CA GLN A 409 3.72 -2.31 14.22
C GLN A 409 2.41 -2.49 15.00
N SER A 410 2.34 -3.48 15.89
CA SER A 410 1.13 -3.77 16.67
C SER A 410 0.76 -2.64 17.62
N ASN A 411 1.74 -2.05 18.32
CA ASN A 411 1.54 -0.87 19.16
C ASN A 411 1.05 0.33 18.37
N LYS A 412 1.54 0.50 17.13
CA LYS A 412 1.09 1.60 16.28
C LYS A 412 -0.37 1.44 15.88
N LEU A 413 -0.78 0.23 15.50
CA LEU A 413 -2.18 -0.10 15.19
C LEU A 413 -3.09 0.07 16.43
N LEU A 414 -2.63 -0.40 17.59
CA LEU A 414 -3.33 -0.20 18.86
C LEU A 414 -3.55 1.29 19.16
N LYS A 415 -2.51 2.13 18.96
CA LYS A 415 -2.60 3.59 19.15
C LYS A 415 -3.66 4.23 18.25
N ILE A 416 -3.83 3.75 17.02
CA ILE A 416 -4.90 4.24 16.13
C ILE A 416 -6.27 3.98 16.76
N GLY A 417 -6.48 2.77 17.30
CA GLY A 417 -7.70 2.41 18.04
C GLY A 417 -7.91 3.25 19.29
N LEU A 418 -6.85 3.49 20.07
CA LEU A 418 -6.92 4.31 21.28
C LEU A 418 -7.33 5.77 21.01
N LEU A 419 -6.93 6.31 19.86
CA LEU A 419 -7.27 7.67 19.45
C LEU A 419 -8.72 7.84 18.99
N PHE A 420 -9.44 6.75 18.72
CA PHE A 420 -10.84 6.80 18.25
C PHE A 420 -11.77 7.48 19.28
N ARG A 421 -11.52 7.31 20.59
CA ARG A 421 -12.27 8.02 21.64
C ARG A 421 -12.06 9.54 21.63
N ARG A 422 -10.88 10.02 21.25
CA ARG A 422 -10.57 11.46 21.23
C ARG A 422 -11.17 12.21 20.04
N ARG A 423 -11.44 11.50 18.93
CA ARG A 423 -12.07 12.09 17.72
C ARG A 423 -13.59 11.92 17.72
N SER A 424 -14.11 10.87 18.35
CA SER A 424 -15.54 10.62 18.49
C SER A 424 -16.11 11.38 19.70
N ALA A 425 -16.17 12.71 19.61
CA ALA A 425 -17.06 13.51 20.44
C ALA A 425 -18.53 13.41 19.94
N ILE A 426 -18.95 12.22 19.49
CA ILE A 426 -20.35 11.89 19.26
C ILE A 426 -20.79 11.05 20.45
N ARG A 427 -21.38 11.76 21.41
CA ARG A 427 -22.16 11.22 22.51
C ARG A 427 -23.38 10.52 21.92
N ALA A 428 -23.28 9.22 21.62
CA ALA A 428 -24.43 8.42 21.20
C ALA A 428 -24.26 6.96 21.62
N TYR A 429 -25.01 6.59 22.66
CA TYR A 429 -25.44 5.24 23.03
C TYR A 429 -24.37 4.17 23.27
N CYS A 430 -23.72 4.27 24.43
CA CYS A 430 -23.54 3.09 25.26
C CYS A 430 -24.30 3.35 26.57
N PRO A 431 -25.26 2.50 26.98
CA PRO A 431 -25.81 2.61 28.32
C PRO A 431 -24.65 2.28 29.27
N VAL A 432 -24.09 3.31 29.89
CA VAL A 432 -23.33 3.14 31.12
C VAL A 432 -24.37 2.64 32.11
N ALA A 433 -24.50 1.33 32.23
CA ALA A 433 -25.08 0.73 33.42
C ALA A 433 -24.25 1.29 34.58
N THR A 434 -24.90 2.06 35.43
CA THR A 434 -24.38 2.50 36.72
C THR A 434 -23.99 1.24 37.47
N PHE A 435 -22.68 0.94 37.51
CA PHE A 435 -22.14 -0.14 38.31
C PHE A 435 -22.10 0.36 39.76
N ASP A 436 -23.05 -0.10 40.57
CA ASP A 436 -23.04 0.10 42.02
C ASP A 436 -21.78 -0.51 42.66
N ASP A 437 -21.33 0.11 43.75
CA ASP A 437 -20.09 -0.13 44.52
C ASP A 437 -19.85 -1.60 44.94
N VAL A 438 -20.84 -2.48 44.81
CA VAL A 438 -20.73 -3.90 45.14
C VAL A 438 -19.90 -4.67 44.09
N SER A 439 -19.79 -4.16 42.86
CA SER A 439 -19.12 -4.86 41.75
C SER A 439 -17.59 -4.81 41.82
N LEU A 440 -16.99 -3.78 42.44
CA LEU A 440 -15.53 -3.62 42.53
C LEU A 440 -14.83 -4.81 43.21
N SER A 441 -15.47 -5.43 44.20
CA SER A 441 -14.93 -6.60 44.91
C SER A 441 -14.81 -7.86 44.04
N ALA A 442 -15.74 -8.04 43.09
CA ALA A 442 -15.73 -9.17 42.15
C ALA A 442 -14.72 -8.95 41.01
N TRP A 443 -14.53 -7.70 40.57
CA TRP A 443 -13.55 -7.35 39.53
C TRP A 443 -12.10 -7.35 40.04
N VAL A 444 -11.86 -6.98 41.30
CA VAL A 444 -10.52 -7.07 41.92
C VAL A 444 -10.01 -8.53 41.96
N ARG A 445 -10.91 -9.52 42.05
CA ARG A 445 -10.55 -10.94 41.94
C ARG A 445 -10.13 -11.37 40.54
N ILE A 446 -10.55 -10.67 39.48
CA ILE A 446 -10.18 -10.95 38.08
C ILE A 446 -8.82 -10.32 37.72
N VAL A 447 -8.37 -9.31 38.48
CA VAL A 447 -7.17 -8.49 38.19
C VAL A 447 -5.97 -8.81 39.10
N ALA A 448 -6.15 -9.46 40.26
CA ALA A 448 -5.04 -9.78 41.16
C ALA A 448 -4.16 -10.95 40.63
N PRO A 449 -2.81 -10.85 40.67
CA PRO A 449 -1.93 -11.97 40.38
C PRO A 449 -1.95 -12.98 41.55
N VAL A 450 -1.98 -14.26 41.21
CA VAL A 450 -1.56 -15.34 42.11
C VAL A 450 -0.04 -15.24 42.24
N GLU A 451 0.43 -14.48 43.22
CA GLU A 451 1.76 -14.62 43.79
C GLU A 451 1.62 -14.51 45.31
N THR A 452 1.60 -15.66 45.98
CA THR A 452 2.61 -16.07 46.98
C THR A 452 2.03 -17.29 47.70
N GLY A 453 2.61 -18.46 47.43
CA GLY A 453 2.53 -19.55 48.38
C GLY A 453 3.36 -19.18 49.60
N THR A 454 2.69 -18.90 50.71
CA THR A 454 3.14 -19.16 52.08
C THR A 454 1.93 -19.01 52.98
N GLU A 455 1.52 -20.12 53.58
CA GLU A 455 0.65 -20.16 54.74
C GLU A 455 1.21 -19.33 55.90
N ALA A 456 0.31 -18.91 56.80
CA ALA A 456 0.54 -18.23 58.09
C ALA A 456 0.56 -16.69 58.08
N ALA A 457 -0.64 -16.09 58.11
CA ALA A 457 -0.96 -14.91 58.94
C ALA A 457 -2.46 -14.56 58.82
N ALA A 458 -3.34 -15.49 59.19
CA ALA A 458 -4.79 -15.24 59.30
C ALA A 458 -5.22 -15.32 60.76
N GLU A 459 -4.62 -14.50 61.62
CA GLU A 459 -5.11 -14.22 62.99
C GLU A 459 -4.50 -12.89 63.45
N GLY A 460 -5.29 -11.81 63.44
CA GLY A 460 -4.79 -10.50 63.93
C GLY A 460 -5.62 -9.26 63.59
N ALA A 461 -6.55 -9.33 62.63
CA ALA A 461 -7.26 -8.13 62.14
C ALA A 461 -8.79 -8.13 62.37
N LEU A 462 -9.27 -8.83 63.42
CA LEU A 462 -10.68 -8.79 63.86
C LEU A 462 -10.86 -8.10 65.24
N GLY A 463 -9.90 -7.27 65.67
CA GLY A 463 -9.87 -6.69 67.02
C GLY A 463 -9.95 -5.16 67.11
N TYR A 464 -10.30 -4.43 66.05
CA TYR A 464 -10.28 -2.95 66.08
C TYR A 464 -11.44 -2.30 65.30
N ARG A 465 -12.69 -2.59 65.68
CA ARG A 465 -13.84 -1.79 65.21
C ARG A 465 -15.07 -1.80 66.14
N ALA A 466 -14.85 -1.69 67.45
CA ALA A 466 -15.93 -1.49 68.42
C ALA A 466 -15.45 -0.63 69.60
N ARG A 467 -15.28 0.68 69.37
CA ARG A 467 -15.33 1.75 70.39
C ARG A 467 -15.12 3.11 69.71
N ARG A 468 -16.21 3.72 69.26
CA ARG A 468 -16.38 5.19 69.14
C ARG A 468 -17.77 5.52 68.57
N GLU A 469 -18.81 5.12 69.29
CA GLU A 469 -20.10 5.79 69.24
C GLU A 469 -20.60 5.92 70.67
N ASP A 470 -20.11 6.97 71.33
CA ASP A 470 -20.82 7.60 72.45
C ASP A 470 -20.29 9.02 72.60
N GLY A 471 -21.19 9.99 72.42
CA GLY A 471 -20.95 11.38 72.76
C GLY A 471 -21.29 12.40 71.67
N LYS A 472 -22.58 12.72 71.51
CA LYS A 472 -23.09 14.11 71.59
C LYS A 472 -24.61 14.23 71.42
N LYS A 473 -25.23 14.75 72.49
CA LYS A 473 -26.45 15.59 72.57
C LYS A 473 -27.76 14.82 72.35
N ARG A 474 -28.75 14.85 73.24
CA ARG A 474 -29.20 15.94 74.11
C ARG A 474 -30.00 15.39 75.29
#